data_AF-A0A836W1C8-F1
#
_entry.id   AF-A0A836W1C8-F1
#
_cell.length_a   1.000
_cell.length_b   1.000
_cell.length_c   1.000
_cell.angle_alpha   90.00
_cell.angle_beta   90.00
_cell.angle_gamma   90.00
#
_symmetry.space_group_name_H-M   'P 1'
#
loop_
_entity.id
_entity.type
_entity.pdbx_description
1 polymer ?
#
loop_
_entity_poly.entity_id
_entity_poly.type
_entity_poly.pdbx_seq_one_letter_code
_entity_poly.pdbx_strand_id
1 'polypeptide(L)'
;MPSPQPERRRAAVLGEFGGLGLAIPGHTWSRESWGYRGMPSPEALTRRYVKLLRKVYQLKNDPGLSAAVYTQTTDLETECNGLITYDRAVIKPEVEPVAAANRGHFPPEPKIVTVVPCAQQQAVLWRYTTEKPPRDWMQPDFDDRAWRQGPGGFGRKGTPGAVVRTEWTTDHIWIRRSFELKTPPSDRLCLWIHHDEDAEVFLNGVLAAKIRGYCIEYEDREISPEALRTLKPGRNVMAIHCRQTRGGQYIDAGLIEFVPAEKKR
;
A
#
# COMPACT_ATOMS: atom_id res chain seq x y z
N MET A 1 14.56 -0.46 -2.59
CA MET A 1 15.36 -1.46 -3.33
C MET A 1 16.82 -1.05 -3.24
N PRO A 2 17.58 -1.70 -2.35
CA PRO A 2 19.02 -1.49 -2.23
C PRO A 2 19.73 -2.07 -3.47
N SER A 3 20.85 -1.47 -3.86
CA SER A 3 21.70 -1.93 -4.97
C SER A 3 23.14 -1.98 -4.48
N PRO A 4 23.92 -3.04 -4.76
CA PRO A 4 25.35 -3.01 -4.52
C PRO A 4 26.00 -1.90 -5.35
N GLN A 5 27.07 -1.31 -4.81
CA GLN A 5 27.89 -0.37 -5.57
C GLN A 5 28.72 -1.13 -6.60
N PRO A 6 28.81 -0.66 -7.85
CA PRO A 6 29.66 -1.27 -8.86
C PRO A 6 31.15 -1.18 -8.51
N GLU A 7 31.86 -2.26 -8.80
CA GLU A 7 33.32 -2.34 -8.64
C GLU A 7 33.96 -2.64 -10.01
N ARG A 8 35.19 -2.17 -10.21
CA ARG A 8 35.92 -2.35 -11.49
C ARG A 8 36.09 -3.82 -11.92
N ARG A 9 36.16 -4.76 -10.97
CA ARG A 9 36.48 -6.18 -11.23
C ARG A 9 35.39 -7.15 -10.83
N ARG A 10 34.21 -6.65 -10.43
CA ARG A 10 33.10 -7.48 -9.97
C ARG A 10 31.78 -6.92 -10.47
N ALA A 11 30.96 -7.78 -11.08
CA ALA A 11 29.63 -7.40 -11.51
C ALA A 11 28.76 -7.00 -10.31
N ALA A 12 28.06 -5.87 -10.42
CA ALA A 12 27.07 -5.46 -9.45
C ALA A 12 25.77 -6.23 -9.73
N VAL A 13 25.40 -7.15 -8.85
CA VAL A 13 24.23 -8.02 -9.05
C VAL A 13 23.22 -7.80 -7.94
N LEU A 14 21.99 -7.45 -8.33
CA LEU A 14 20.83 -7.49 -7.46
C LEU A 14 20.33 -8.93 -7.45
N GLY A 15 20.88 -9.72 -6.51
CA GLY A 15 20.67 -11.17 -6.45
C GLY A 15 19.24 -11.60 -6.23
N GLU A 16 18.37 -10.70 -5.75
CA GLU A 16 16.94 -10.91 -5.71
C GLU A 16 16.20 -9.57 -5.73
N PHE A 17 15.12 -9.49 -6.51
CA PHE A 17 14.11 -8.44 -6.40
C PHE A 17 12.72 -9.00 -6.72
N GLY A 18 11.68 -8.33 -6.24
CA GLY A 18 10.31 -8.76 -6.45
C GLY A 18 9.69 -9.26 -5.16
N GLY A 19 9.37 -10.56 -5.12
CA GLY A 19 8.69 -11.14 -3.97
C GLY A 19 7.22 -10.73 -3.82
N LEU A 20 6.59 -10.38 -4.94
CA LEU A 20 5.21 -9.88 -4.99
C LEU A 20 4.22 -11.05 -4.92
N GLY A 21 3.66 -11.29 -3.74
CA GLY A 21 2.78 -12.43 -3.45
C GLY A 21 1.33 -12.20 -3.85
N LEU A 22 0.78 -12.97 -4.79
CA LEU A 22 -0.64 -12.97 -5.12
C LEU A 22 -1.14 -14.41 -5.14
N ALA A 23 -1.88 -14.82 -4.11
CA ALA A 23 -2.51 -16.14 -4.08
C ALA A 23 -3.82 -16.11 -4.88
N ILE A 24 -3.99 -17.05 -5.81
CA ILE A 24 -5.23 -17.19 -6.58
C ILE A 24 -6.02 -18.38 -6.03
N PRO A 25 -7.23 -18.18 -5.47
CA PRO A 25 -8.05 -19.26 -4.95
C PRO A 25 -8.25 -20.40 -5.96
N GLY A 26 -8.10 -21.65 -5.52
CA GLY A 26 -8.22 -22.83 -6.38
C GLY A 26 -6.93 -23.21 -7.12
N HIS A 27 -5.91 -22.34 -7.13
CA HIS A 27 -4.63 -22.56 -7.80
C HIS A 27 -3.43 -22.53 -6.83
N THR A 28 -3.68 -22.75 -5.53
CA THR A 28 -2.66 -22.81 -4.48
C THR A 28 -2.41 -24.24 -4.00
N TRP A 29 -1.19 -24.54 -3.55
CA TRP A 29 -0.86 -25.83 -2.94
C TRP A 29 -1.63 -26.08 -1.64
N SER A 30 -1.84 -25.02 -0.85
CA SER A 30 -2.56 -25.09 0.43
C SER A 30 -3.45 -23.86 0.65
N ARG A 31 -4.25 -23.88 1.72
CA ARG A 31 -5.05 -22.71 2.14
C ARG A 31 -4.18 -21.60 2.73
N GLU A 32 -2.99 -21.92 3.20
CA GLU A 32 -2.01 -20.96 3.68
C GLU A 32 -1.12 -20.53 2.51
N SER A 33 -0.87 -19.22 2.42
CA SER A 33 -0.02 -18.63 1.39
C SER A 33 0.69 -17.41 1.94
N TRP A 34 1.92 -17.19 1.50
CA TRP A 34 2.69 -16.00 1.83
C TRP A 34 3.48 -15.48 0.62
N GLY A 35 3.98 -14.26 0.74
CA GLY A 35 4.98 -13.67 -0.14
C GLY A 35 5.57 -12.45 0.56
N TYR A 36 6.78 -12.02 0.17
CA TYR A 36 7.46 -10.88 0.81
C TYR A 36 6.61 -9.60 0.81
N ARG A 37 5.76 -9.41 -0.21
CA ARG A 37 4.74 -8.37 -0.23
C ARG A 37 3.46 -8.86 -0.89
N GLY A 38 2.39 -8.96 -0.10
CA GLY A 38 1.05 -9.29 -0.61
C GLY A 38 0.56 -8.26 -1.63
N MET A 39 0.28 -8.72 -2.84
CA MET A 39 -0.41 -8.01 -3.90
C MET A 39 -1.88 -8.40 -3.86
N PRO A 40 -2.77 -7.41 -3.96
CA PRO A 40 -4.17 -7.67 -3.72
C PRO A 40 -4.96 -8.02 -5.02
N SER A 41 -4.40 -7.74 -6.20
CA SER A 41 -4.98 -8.06 -7.51
C SER A 41 -3.93 -8.25 -8.63
N PRO A 42 -4.27 -8.91 -9.74
CA PRO A 42 -3.47 -8.96 -10.97
C PRO A 42 -2.97 -7.60 -11.46
N GLU A 43 -3.83 -6.58 -11.42
CA GLU A 43 -3.52 -5.23 -11.85
C GLU A 43 -2.50 -4.59 -10.90
N ALA A 44 -2.68 -4.77 -9.58
CA ALA A 44 -1.72 -4.28 -8.59
C ALA A 44 -0.36 -4.97 -8.71
N LEU A 45 -0.36 -6.30 -8.92
CA LEU A 45 0.85 -7.08 -9.20
C LEU A 45 1.56 -6.55 -10.44
N THR A 46 0.84 -6.34 -11.54
CA THR A 46 1.37 -5.80 -12.80
C THR A 46 1.99 -4.42 -12.60
N ARG A 47 1.25 -3.48 -11.98
CA ARG A 47 1.75 -2.13 -11.72
C ARG A 47 3.03 -2.15 -10.88
N ARG A 48 3.05 -2.96 -9.81
CA ARG A 48 4.21 -3.02 -8.91
C ARG A 48 5.41 -3.70 -9.57
N TYR A 49 5.19 -4.77 -10.34
CA TYR A 49 6.23 -5.41 -11.14
C TYR A 49 6.88 -4.43 -12.11
N VAL A 50 6.07 -3.72 -12.91
CA VAL A 50 6.55 -2.72 -13.88
C VAL A 50 7.32 -1.60 -13.17
N LYS A 51 6.84 -1.13 -12.01
CA LYS A 51 7.54 -0.12 -11.20
C LYS A 51 8.89 -0.61 -10.69
N LEU A 52 8.98 -1.85 -10.18
CA LEU A 52 10.24 -2.43 -9.74
C LEU A 52 11.23 -2.56 -10.90
N LEU A 53 10.77 -3.05 -12.04
CA LEU A 53 11.62 -3.22 -13.21
C LEU A 53 12.10 -1.89 -13.78
N ARG A 54 11.26 -0.84 -13.76
CA ARG A 54 11.69 0.53 -14.09
C ARG A 54 12.85 0.97 -13.18
N LYS A 55 12.78 0.66 -11.88
CA LYS A 55 13.86 0.96 -10.93
C LYS A 55 15.11 0.11 -11.17
N VAL A 56 14.98 -1.16 -11.60
CA VAL A 56 16.14 -1.97 -12.06
C VAL A 56 16.83 -1.29 -13.26
N TYR A 57 16.07 -0.81 -14.24
CA TYR A 57 16.63 -0.07 -15.37
C TYR A 57 17.27 1.27 -14.97
N GLN A 58 16.70 1.97 -13.99
CA GLN A 58 17.35 3.16 -13.40
C GLN A 58 18.70 2.77 -12.77
N LEU A 59 18.73 1.71 -11.96
CA LEU A 59 19.95 1.21 -11.31
C LEU A 59 21.01 0.75 -12.33
N LYS A 60 20.59 0.14 -13.44
CA LYS A 60 21.46 -0.21 -14.57
C LYS A 60 22.13 1.04 -15.16
N ASN A 61 21.40 2.15 -15.29
CA ASN A 61 21.94 3.38 -15.84
C ASN A 61 22.78 4.16 -14.81
N ASP A 62 22.37 4.14 -13.54
CA ASP A 62 23.03 4.79 -12.41
C ASP A 62 22.65 4.06 -11.10
N PRO A 63 23.57 3.38 -10.40
CA PRO A 63 25.03 3.53 -10.50
C PRO A 63 25.73 2.63 -11.54
N GLY A 64 25.04 1.73 -12.24
CA GLY A 64 25.67 0.78 -13.17
C GLY A 64 25.44 -0.69 -12.82
N LEU A 65 24.23 -1.04 -12.35
CA LEU A 65 23.86 -2.41 -12.03
C LEU A 65 24.03 -3.33 -13.25
N SER A 66 24.74 -4.44 -13.07
CA SER A 66 25.09 -5.38 -14.14
C SER A 66 24.01 -6.45 -14.37
N ALA A 67 23.35 -6.92 -13.31
CA ALA A 67 22.29 -7.91 -13.41
C ALA A 67 21.29 -7.80 -12.25
N ALA A 68 20.07 -8.32 -12.48
CA ALA A 68 19.04 -8.46 -11.47
C ALA A 68 18.30 -9.80 -11.66
N VAL A 69 17.96 -10.47 -10.56
CA VAL A 69 17.26 -11.76 -10.58
C VAL A 69 15.88 -11.58 -9.93
N TYR A 70 14.81 -11.89 -10.66
CA TYR A 70 13.46 -11.86 -10.09
C TYR A 70 13.22 -13.10 -9.24
N THR A 71 12.64 -12.93 -8.04
CA THR A 71 12.51 -13.97 -7.00
C THR A 71 12.10 -15.34 -7.55
N GLN A 72 10.99 -15.44 -8.28
CA GLN A 72 10.61 -16.69 -8.95
C GLN A 72 9.57 -16.49 -10.06
N THR A 73 9.55 -17.39 -11.03
CA THR A 73 8.60 -17.36 -12.15
C THR A 73 7.28 -18.04 -11.83
N THR A 74 7.25 -18.99 -10.91
CA THR A 74 6.08 -19.80 -10.56
C THR A 74 5.96 -19.93 -9.06
N ASP A 75 4.75 -20.08 -8.52
CA ASP A 75 4.59 -20.35 -7.10
C ASP A 75 5.25 -21.66 -6.67
N LEU A 76 5.74 -21.68 -5.44
CA LEU A 76 6.36 -22.84 -4.81
C LEU A 76 5.68 -23.10 -3.47
N GLU A 77 4.90 -24.17 -3.39
CA GLU A 77 4.15 -24.57 -2.19
C GLU A 77 3.32 -23.41 -1.61
N THR A 78 3.67 -22.93 -0.41
CA THR A 78 2.99 -21.81 0.25
C THR A 78 3.52 -20.44 -0.18
N GLU A 79 4.64 -20.37 -0.92
CA GLU A 79 5.20 -19.13 -1.43
C GLU A 79 4.54 -18.75 -2.76
N CYS A 80 3.54 -17.86 -2.68
CA CYS A 80 2.68 -17.48 -3.81
C CYS A 80 3.15 -16.19 -4.51
N ASN A 81 4.46 -15.95 -4.60
CA ASN A 81 5.04 -14.75 -5.23
C ASN A 81 5.61 -14.97 -6.65
N GLY A 82 5.30 -16.12 -7.26
CA GLY A 82 5.55 -16.38 -8.67
C GLY A 82 4.59 -15.63 -9.60
N LEU A 83 5.02 -15.46 -10.85
CA LEU A 83 4.20 -14.87 -11.91
C LEU A 83 3.13 -15.83 -12.44
N ILE A 84 3.31 -17.12 -12.23
CA ILE A 84 2.40 -18.20 -12.62
C ILE A 84 2.00 -18.98 -11.37
N THR A 85 0.75 -19.41 -11.28
CA THR A 85 0.23 -20.22 -10.17
C THR A 85 0.97 -21.55 -9.99
N TYR A 86 0.78 -22.18 -8.83
CA TYR A 86 1.46 -23.41 -8.44
C TYR A 86 1.27 -24.54 -9.45
N ASP A 87 0.02 -24.72 -9.90
CA ASP A 87 -0.40 -25.70 -10.92
C ASP A 87 -0.04 -25.31 -12.36
N ARG A 88 0.59 -24.14 -12.56
CA ARG A 88 0.95 -23.57 -13.86
C ARG A 88 -0.23 -23.25 -14.77
N ALA A 89 -1.44 -23.17 -14.22
CA ALA A 89 -2.66 -22.94 -15.01
C ALA A 89 -2.92 -21.46 -15.31
N VAL A 90 -2.50 -20.55 -14.42
CA VAL A 90 -2.85 -19.12 -14.51
C VAL A 90 -1.59 -18.26 -14.46
N ILE A 91 -1.43 -17.40 -15.47
CA ILE A 91 -0.48 -16.29 -15.43
C ILE A 91 -1.15 -15.15 -14.68
N LYS A 92 -0.53 -14.70 -13.59
CA LYS A 92 -1.12 -13.76 -12.64
C LYS A 92 -1.09 -12.30 -13.10
N PRO A 93 0.04 -11.74 -13.60
CA PRO A 93 0.04 -10.37 -14.10
C PRO A 93 -0.48 -10.28 -15.53
N GLU A 94 -0.79 -9.08 -15.98
CA GLU A 94 -1.04 -8.78 -17.39
C GLU A 94 0.25 -9.03 -18.19
N VAL A 95 0.17 -9.85 -19.24
CA VAL A 95 1.34 -10.33 -19.98
C VAL A 95 2.00 -9.21 -20.77
N GLU A 96 1.23 -8.41 -21.49
CA GLU A 96 1.76 -7.39 -22.40
C GLU A 96 2.56 -6.31 -21.66
N PRO A 97 2.07 -5.69 -20.56
CA PRO A 97 2.84 -4.70 -19.81
C PRO A 97 4.12 -5.29 -19.20
N VAL A 98 4.06 -6.52 -18.68
CA VAL A 98 5.22 -7.23 -18.12
C VAL A 98 6.26 -7.51 -19.19
N ALA A 99 5.85 -8.02 -20.35
CA ALA A 99 6.74 -8.31 -21.46
C ALA A 99 7.38 -7.04 -22.04
N ALA A 100 6.62 -5.95 -22.16
CA ALA A 100 7.13 -4.66 -22.58
C ALA A 100 8.20 -4.13 -21.60
N ALA A 101 7.91 -4.16 -20.29
CA ALA A 101 8.82 -3.69 -19.25
C ALA A 101 10.13 -4.50 -19.22
N ASN A 102 10.07 -5.82 -19.45
CA ASN A 102 11.27 -6.67 -19.58
C ASN A 102 12.17 -6.25 -20.75
N ARG A 103 11.59 -5.74 -21.84
CA ARG A 103 12.32 -5.17 -22.98
C ARG A 103 12.72 -3.70 -22.79
N GLY A 104 12.50 -3.13 -21.60
CA GLY A 104 12.81 -1.72 -21.31
C GLY A 104 11.77 -0.73 -21.83
N HIS A 105 10.64 -1.22 -22.34
CA HIS A 105 9.53 -0.40 -22.78
C HIS A 105 8.53 -0.27 -21.65
N PHE A 106 8.52 0.89 -21.00
CA PHE A 106 7.63 1.15 -19.89
C PHE A 106 6.40 1.91 -20.37
N PRO A 107 5.18 1.48 -20.02
CA PRO A 107 4.01 2.34 -20.20
C PRO A 107 4.24 3.64 -19.41
N PRO A 108 3.62 4.75 -19.84
CA PRO A 108 3.65 5.96 -19.02
C PRO A 108 3.06 5.63 -17.64
N GLU A 109 3.64 6.22 -16.59
CA GLU A 109 3.16 5.96 -15.25
C GLU A 109 1.70 6.40 -15.11
N PRO A 110 0.83 5.55 -14.53
CA PRO A 110 -0.53 5.96 -14.24
C PRO A 110 -0.48 7.22 -13.37
N LYS A 111 -1.32 8.19 -13.70
CA LYS A 111 -1.44 9.41 -12.90
C LYS A 111 -2.10 9.01 -11.59
N ILE A 112 -1.42 9.29 -10.48
CA ILE A 112 -2.00 9.15 -9.15
C ILE A 112 -2.80 10.42 -8.89
N VAL A 113 -4.12 10.26 -8.73
CA VAL A 113 -5.00 11.35 -8.34
C VAL A 113 -5.31 11.20 -6.86
N THR A 114 -5.01 12.23 -6.07
CA THR A 114 -5.40 12.28 -4.67
C THR A 114 -6.91 12.50 -4.58
N VAL A 115 -7.63 11.56 -3.98
CA VAL A 115 -9.07 11.66 -3.72
C VAL A 115 -9.30 12.21 -2.31
N VAL A 116 -8.56 11.68 -1.34
CA VAL A 116 -8.57 12.16 0.06
C VAL A 116 -7.11 12.38 0.47
N PRO A 117 -6.70 13.63 0.78
CA PRO A 117 -5.31 13.93 1.10
C PRO A 117 -4.91 13.32 2.43
N CYS A 118 -3.62 13.02 2.56
CA CYS A 118 -2.97 12.57 3.78
C CYS A 118 -1.89 13.59 4.20
N ALA A 119 -1.20 13.31 5.30
CA ALA A 119 -0.18 14.17 5.86
C ALA A 119 1.01 14.38 4.91
N GLN A 120 1.29 13.43 4.02
CA GLN A 120 2.35 13.57 3.03
C GLN A 120 2.13 14.78 2.11
N GLN A 121 0.89 15.07 1.70
CA GLN A 121 0.62 16.22 0.82
C GLN A 121 0.33 17.51 1.60
N GLN A 122 -0.46 17.44 2.65
CA GLN A 122 -0.89 18.64 3.39
C GLN A 122 -1.30 18.31 4.82
N ALA A 123 -1.37 19.31 5.70
CA ALA A 123 -1.97 19.13 7.02
C ALA A 123 -3.47 18.82 6.85
N VAL A 124 -3.91 17.72 7.46
CA VAL A 124 -5.31 17.34 7.47
C VAL A 124 -5.74 17.06 8.90
N LEU A 125 -6.83 17.68 9.35
CA LEU A 125 -7.25 17.56 10.73
C LEU A 125 -7.94 16.21 10.97
N TRP A 126 -7.55 15.56 12.05
CA TRP A 126 -8.16 14.35 12.58
C TRP A 126 -8.63 14.59 14.01
N ARG A 127 -9.67 13.86 14.40
CA ARG A 127 -10.02 13.65 15.81
C ARG A 127 -9.35 12.38 16.30
N TYR A 128 -8.85 12.37 17.53
CA TYR A 128 -8.13 11.22 18.06
C TYR A 128 -8.29 11.02 19.57
N THR A 129 -8.14 9.78 19.99
CA THR A 129 -7.98 9.37 21.38
C THR A 129 -6.92 8.28 21.50
N THR A 130 -6.30 8.18 22.68
CA THR A 130 -5.39 7.09 23.07
C THR A 130 -6.01 6.17 24.13
N GLU A 131 -7.25 6.47 24.53
CA GLU A 131 -8.06 5.64 25.40
C GLU A 131 -9.01 4.82 24.54
N LYS A 132 -9.23 3.56 24.91
CA LYS A 132 -10.07 2.64 24.15
C LYS A 132 -11.52 3.18 24.07
N PRO A 133 -12.03 3.52 22.87
CA PRO A 133 -13.37 4.05 22.73
C PRO A 133 -14.44 2.94 22.77
N PRO A 134 -15.73 3.30 22.82
CA PRO A 134 -16.84 2.36 22.67
C PRO A 134 -16.77 1.51 21.39
N ARG A 135 -17.49 0.39 21.32
CA ARG A 135 -17.38 -0.57 20.21
C ARG A 135 -17.83 -0.03 18.86
N ASP A 136 -18.71 0.95 18.85
CA ASP A 136 -19.31 1.61 17.67
C ASP A 136 -18.55 2.86 17.23
N TRP A 137 -17.39 3.14 17.82
CA TRP A 137 -16.58 4.32 17.53
C TRP A 137 -16.26 4.53 16.06
N MET A 138 -16.32 3.50 15.21
CA MET A 138 -16.06 3.57 13.77
C MET A 138 -17.28 4.05 12.95
N GLN A 139 -18.49 4.04 13.51
CA GLN A 139 -19.73 4.32 12.78
C GLN A 139 -19.84 5.79 12.34
N PRO A 140 -20.53 6.11 11.22
CA PRO A 140 -20.63 7.48 10.69
C PRO A 140 -21.30 8.52 11.60
N ASP A 141 -22.16 8.05 12.50
CA ASP A 141 -23.00 8.80 13.44
C ASP A 141 -22.40 8.89 14.85
N PHE A 142 -21.28 8.21 15.11
CA PHE A 142 -20.57 8.29 16.37
C PHE A 142 -20.16 9.74 16.69
N ASP A 143 -20.47 10.19 17.92
CA ASP A 143 -20.11 11.51 18.41
C ASP A 143 -18.68 11.54 18.97
N ASP A 144 -17.76 12.03 18.15
CA ASP A 144 -16.35 12.20 18.50
C ASP A 144 -16.00 13.63 18.98
N ARG A 145 -16.99 14.46 19.32
CA ARG A 145 -16.75 15.86 19.71
C ARG A 145 -15.82 16.01 20.91
N ALA A 146 -15.85 15.06 21.84
CA ALA A 146 -14.99 15.02 23.02
C ALA A 146 -13.54 14.60 22.73
N TRP A 147 -13.24 14.08 21.53
CA TRP A 147 -11.90 13.65 21.17
C TRP A 147 -10.98 14.86 20.91
N ARG A 148 -9.69 14.67 21.16
CA ARG A 148 -8.67 15.66 20.84
C ARG A 148 -8.58 15.84 19.33
N GLN A 149 -8.06 16.99 18.89
CA GLN A 149 -7.86 17.29 17.47
C GLN A 149 -6.38 17.52 17.18
N GLY A 150 -5.90 17.01 16.05
CA GLY A 150 -4.51 17.17 15.63
C GLY A 150 -4.34 16.93 14.13
N PRO A 151 -3.38 17.60 13.47
CA PRO A 151 -3.06 17.31 12.08
C PRO A 151 -2.52 15.88 11.92
N GLY A 152 -2.90 15.22 10.83
CA GLY A 152 -2.49 13.86 10.47
C GLY A 152 -0.98 13.71 10.34
N GLY A 153 -0.52 12.46 10.39
CA GLY A 153 0.88 12.14 10.66
C GLY A 153 1.10 11.97 12.16
N PHE A 154 0.39 11.02 12.77
CA PHE A 154 0.49 10.72 14.19
C PHE A 154 1.66 9.78 14.43
N GLY A 155 2.63 10.16 15.25
CA GLY A 155 3.75 9.27 15.51
C GLY A 155 4.86 9.85 16.36
N ARG A 156 5.95 9.09 16.47
CA ARG A 156 7.17 9.47 17.18
C ARG A 156 8.16 10.13 16.22
N LYS A 157 8.73 11.27 16.64
CA LYS A 157 9.80 11.94 15.87
C LYS A 157 10.99 11.00 15.66
N GLY A 158 11.57 11.03 14.47
CA GLY A 158 12.69 10.17 14.08
C GLY A 158 12.29 8.82 13.48
N THR A 159 10.99 8.49 13.40
CA THR A 159 10.51 7.32 12.66
C THR A 159 10.86 7.46 11.16
N PRO A 160 11.53 6.48 10.53
CA PRO A 160 11.96 6.57 9.14
C PRO A 160 10.80 6.87 8.18
N GLY A 161 10.98 7.89 7.31
CA GLY A 161 9.98 8.28 6.31
C GLY A 161 8.70 8.94 6.86
N ALA A 162 8.59 9.11 8.18
CA ALA A 162 7.41 9.67 8.82
C ALA A 162 7.35 11.19 8.67
N VAL A 163 6.19 11.70 8.25
CA VAL A 163 5.84 13.13 8.33
C VAL A 163 5.04 13.32 9.61
N VAL A 164 5.71 13.52 10.74
CA VAL A 164 5.07 13.66 12.06
C VAL A 164 4.57 15.08 12.25
N ARG A 165 3.25 15.24 12.40
CA ARG A 165 2.63 16.54 12.74
C ARG A 165 1.87 16.54 14.05
N THR A 166 1.43 15.38 14.52
CA THR A 166 0.92 15.20 15.88
C THR A 166 1.74 14.11 16.56
N GLU A 167 2.25 14.39 17.74
CA GLU A 167 3.03 13.40 18.48
C GLU A 167 2.09 12.37 19.13
N TRP A 168 2.42 11.10 18.96
CA TRP A 168 1.75 9.97 19.58
C TRP A 168 2.80 8.93 19.98
N THR A 169 2.81 8.55 21.26
CA THR A 169 3.86 7.70 21.87
C THR A 169 3.32 6.56 22.74
N THR A 170 1.99 6.36 22.78
CA THR A 170 1.33 5.28 23.54
C THR A 170 1.11 4.04 22.67
N ASP A 171 0.71 2.91 23.26
CA ASP A 171 0.52 1.64 22.54
C ASP A 171 -0.64 1.66 21.55
N HIS A 172 -1.62 2.54 21.75
CA HIS A 172 -2.81 2.61 20.92
C HIS A 172 -3.20 4.04 20.57
N ILE A 173 -3.71 4.21 19.35
CA ILE A 173 -4.42 5.40 18.92
C ILE A 173 -5.62 5.00 18.08
N TRP A 174 -6.71 5.72 18.31
CA TRP A 174 -7.89 5.73 17.46
C TRP A 174 -8.00 7.11 16.84
N ILE A 175 -8.02 7.18 15.51
CA ILE A 175 -8.17 8.42 14.76
C ILE A 175 -9.41 8.34 13.86
N ARG A 176 -10.12 9.46 13.72
CA ARG A 176 -11.30 9.60 12.87
C ARG A 176 -11.31 10.93 12.14
N ARG A 177 -11.85 10.94 10.93
CA ARG A 177 -12.16 12.17 10.19
C ARG A 177 -13.33 11.95 9.25
N SER A 178 -14.07 13.03 8.98
CA SER A 178 -14.99 13.07 7.85
C SER A 178 -14.25 13.53 6.58
N PHE A 179 -14.74 13.13 5.41
CA PHE A 179 -14.28 13.62 4.12
C PHE A 179 -15.43 13.63 3.11
N GLU A 180 -15.30 14.44 2.07
CA GLU A 180 -16.32 14.60 1.02
C GLU A 180 -15.85 13.94 -0.27
N LEU A 181 -16.72 13.16 -0.92
CA LEU A 181 -16.51 12.65 -2.27
C LEU A 181 -17.39 13.40 -3.26
N LYS A 182 -16.81 13.87 -4.37
CA LYS A 182 -17.56 14.58 -5.42
C LYS A 182 -18.36 13.63 -6.30
N THR A 183 -17.83 12.45 -6.55
CA THR A 183 -18.40 11.41 -7.41
C THR A 183 -18.39 10.07 -6.68
N PRO A 184 -19.18 9.08 -7.13
CA PRO A 184 -19.05 7.72 -6.63
C PRO A 184 -17.60 7.22 -6.74
N PRO A 185 -17.14 6.37 -5.81
CA PRO A 185 -15.81 5.77 -5.89
C PRO A 185 -15.72 4.88 -7.14
N SER A 186 -14.56 4.86 -7.80
CA SER A 186 -14.27 3.84 -8.79
C SER A 186 -13.75 2.56 -8.13
N ASP A 187 -13.70 1.49 -8.91
CA ASP A 187 -13.02 0.23 -8.58
C ASP A 187 -11.49 0.37 -8.49
N ARG A 188 -10.94 1.51 -8.92
CA ARG A 188 -9.50 1.83 -8.86
C ARG A 188 -9.10 2.63 -7.62
N LEU A 189 -10.04 2.91 -6.73
CA LEU A 189 -9.77 3.61 -5.48
C LEU A 189 -8.93 2.72 -4.55
N CYS A 190 -7.85 3.27 -4.01
CA CYS A 190 -6.97 2.58 -3.08
C CYS A 190 -6.83 3.39 -1.79
N LEU A 191 -6.66 2.66 -0.68
CA LEU A 191 -6.19 3.22 0.57
C LEU A 191 -4.71 3.56 0.40
N TRP A 192 -4.31 4.77 0.77
CA TRP A 192 -2.91 5.18 0.77
C TRP A 192 -2.46 5.45 2.19
N ILE A 193 -1.60 4.58 2.73
CA ILE A 193 -1.35 4.51 4.17
C ILE A 193 0.14 4.35 4.47
N HIS A 194 0.60 5.03 5.52
CA HIS A 194 1.87 4.76 6.17
C HIS A 194 1.59 4.43 7.64
N HIS A 195 2.02 3.26 8.07
CA HIS A 195 1.73 2.72 9.39
C HIS A 195 2.96 2.03 10.00
N ASP A 196 3.07 2.16 11.32
CA ASP A 196 4.01 1.49 12.21
C ASP A 196 3.33 1.44 13.60
N GLU A 197 2.71 0.33 14.03
CA GLU A 197 2.69 -1.02 13.44
C GLU A 197 1.29 -1.40 12.91
N ASP A 198 0.61 -2.36 13.55
CA ASP A 198 -0.62 -2.99 13.05
C ASP A 198 -1.76 -1.97 13.01
N ALA A 199 -2.49 -1.92 11.88
CA ALA A 199 -3.57 -0.98 11.66
C ALA A 199 -4.86 -1.64 11.15
N GLU A 200 -6.00 -1.20 11.67
CA GLU A 200 -7.33 -1.52 11.16
C GLU A 200 -7.99 -0.22 10.67
N VAL A 201 -8.29 -0.17 9.37
CA VAL A 201 -8.92 0.98 8.71
C VAL A 201 -10.37 0.65 8.41
N PHE A 202 -11.27 1.58 8.71
CA PHE A 202 -12.70 1.49 8.49
C PHE A 202 -13.17 2.65 7.61
N LEU A 203 -14.08 2.36 6.68
CA LEU A 203 -14.79 3.34 5.89
C LEU A 203 -16.29 3.21 6.15
N ASN A 204 -16.90 4.30 6.63
CA ASN A 204 -18.28 4.35 7.07
C ASN A 204 -18.67 3.17 7.99
N GLY A 205 -17.81 2.82 8.95
CA GLY A 205 -18.03 1.76 9.92
C GLY A 205 -17.69 0.33 9.45
N VAL A 206 -17.37 0.13 8.17
CA VAL A 206 -17.01 -1.19 7.61
C VAL A 206 -15.50 -1.34 7.49
N LEU A 207 -14.96 -2.51 7.88
CA LEU A 207 -13.53 -2.80 7.82
C LEU A 207 -13.04 -2.77 6.36
N ALA A 208 -12.23 -1.77 6.04
CA ALA A 208 -11.65 -1.54 4.72
C ALA A 208 -10.33 -2.27 4.53
N ALA A 209 -9.46 -2.26 5.54
CA ALA A 209 -8.17 -2.94 5.50
C ALA A 209 -7.72 -3.33 6.91
N LYS A 210 -7.10 -4.51 7.02
CA LYS A 210 -6.39 -4.97 8.21
C LYS A 210 -4.95 -5.25 7.84
N ILE A 211 -4.03 -4.48 8.39
CA ILE A 211 -2.64 -4.42 7.96
C ILE A 211 -1.74 -4.74 9.16
N ARG A 212 -0.72 -5.56 8.94
CA ARG A 212 0.22 -6.00 9.97
C ARG A 212 1.63 -5.50 9.69
N GLY A 213 2.42 -5.38 10.76
CA GLY A 213 3.79 -4.90 10.67
C GLY A 213 3.85 -3.41 10.36
N TYR A 214 4.90 -2.98 9.66
CA TYR A 214 5.13 -1.56 9.37
C TYR A 214 5.56 -1.35 7.91
N CYS A 215 5.41 -0.11 7.44
CA CYS A 215 6.08 0.38 6.23
C CYS A 215 6.90 1.64 6.58
N ILE A 216 7.82 2.02 5.69
CA ILE A 216 8.69 3.20 5.85
C ILE A 216 8.34 4.32 4.87
N GLU A 217 7.31 4.10 4.05
CA GLU A 217 6.77 5.03 3.06
C GLU A 217 5.26 4.76 2.91
N TYR A 218 4.54 5.70 2.30
CA TYR A 218 3.13 5.47 2.01
C TYR A 218 2.95 4.40 0.93
N GLU A 219 2.14 3.40 1.24
CA GLU A 219 1.82 2.30 0.35
C GLU A 219 0.35 2.33 -0.05
N ASP A 220 0.07 1.96 -1.30
CA ASP A 220 -1.28 1.66 -1.74
C ASP A 220 -1.72 0.28 -1.23
N ARG A 221 -2.94 0.23 -0.70
CA ARG A 221 -3.64 -0.95 -0.20
C ARG A 221 -5.03 -1.00 -0.82
N GLU A 222 -5.50 -2.22 -1.10
CA GLU A 222 -6.88 -2.40 -1.51
C GLU A 222 -7.85 -2.09 -0.37
N ILE A 223 -9.04 -1.68 -0.77
CA ILE A 223 -10.20 -1.47 0.09
C ILE A 223 -11.11 -2.68 -0.11
N SER A 224 -11.57 -3.30 0.98
CA SER A 224 -12.50 -4.42 0.87
C SER A 224 -13.73 -4.03 0.03
N PRO A 225 -14.27 -4.94 -0.80
CA PRO A 225 -15.47 -4.67 -1.58
C PRO A 225 -16.65 -4.19 -0.71
N GLU A 226 -16.77 -4.72 0.50
CA GLU A 226 -17.78 -4.35 1.48
C GLU A 226 -17.64 -2.88 1.90
N ALA A 227 -16.42 -2.43 2.22
CA ALA A 227 -16.16 -1.06 2.60
C ALA A 227 -16.23 -0.10 1.41
N LEU A 228 -15.81 -0.54 0.22
CA LEU A 228 -15.90 0.27 -0.99
C LEU A 228 -17.37 0.59 -1.33
N ARG A 229 -18.26 -0.39 -1.17
CA ARG A 229 -19.72 -0.22 -1.38
C ARG A 229 -20.38 0.76 -0.40
N THR A 230 -19.75 1.09 0.72
CA THR A 230 -20.33 2.05 1.68
C THR A 230 -20.04 3.50 1.32
N LEU A 231 -19.05 3.74 0.47
CA LEU A 231 -18.67 5.08 0.04
C LEU A 231 -19.71 5.68 -0.92
N LYS A 232 -19.99 6.96 -0.74
CA LYS A 232 -21.03 7.68 -1.50
C LYS A 232 -20.61 9.11 -1.82
N PRO A 233 -21.17 9.76 -2.86
CA PRO A 233 -21.06 11.20 -3.01
C PRO A 233 -21.50 11.93 -1.73
N GLY A 234 -20.81 13.01 -1.39
CA GLY A 234 -21.00 13.74 -0.14
C GLY A 234 -20.17 13.19 1.02
N ARG A 235 -20.69 13.35 2.24
CA ARG A 235 -19.99 13.05 3.49
C ARG A 235 -19.77 11.55 3.70
N ASN A 236 -18.53 11.20 4.00
CA ASN A 236 -18.06 9.88 4.42
C ASN A 236 -17.15 10.01 5.66
N VAL A 237 -16.87 8.89 6.31
CA VAL A 237 -16.00 8.81 7.50
C VAL A 237 -14.90 7.78 7.28
N MET A 238 -13.67 8.16 7.60
CA MET A 238 -12.54 7.27 7.75
C MET A 238 -12.17 7.18 9.23
N ALA A 239 -12.01 5.96 9.72
CA ALA A 239 -11.65 5.67 11.09
C ALA A 239 -10.52 4.65 11.12
N ILE A 240 -9.51 4.84 11.97
CA ILE A 240 -8.32 3.98 12.01
C ILE A 240 -7.95 3.70 13.46
N HIS A 241 -7.76 2.42 13.77
CA HIS A 241 -7.09 1.98 14.99
C HIS A 241 -5.68 1.55 14.61
N CYS A 242 -4.68 2.09 15.30
CA CYS A 242 -3.30 1.63 15.19
C CYS A 242 -2.82 1.12 16.55
N ARG A 243 -2.15 -0.03 16.54
CA ARG A 243 -1.55 -0.67 17.71
C ARG A 243 -0.04 -0.75 17.51
N GLN A 244 0.67 -0.04 18.37
CA GLN A 244 2.11 -0.04 18.47
C GLN A 244 2.55 -1.04 19.55
N THR A 245 3.60 -1.81 19.30
CA THR A 245 4.19 -2.74 20.27
C THR A 245 5.65 -2.43 20.59
N ARG A 246 6.46 -2.07 19.59
CA ARG A 246 7.88 -1.73 19.76
C ARG A 246 8.43 -0.94 18.56
N GLY A 247 9.46 -0.14 18.81
CA GLY A 247 10.28 0.46 17.75
C GLY A 247 9.81 1.83 17.30
N GLY A 248 9.66 2.00 15.98
CA GLY A 248 9.11 3.22 15.38
C GLY A 248 7.64 3.40 15.74
N GLN A 249 7.01 4.47 15.28
CA GLN A 249 5.59 4.70 15.55
C GLN A 249 5.03 5.72 14.57
N TYR A 250 4.06 5.28 13.75
CA TYR A 250 3.43 6.16 12.79
C TYR A 250 2.05 5.65 12.37
N ILE A 251 1.12 6.56 12.14
CA ILE A 251 -0.11 6.27 11.41
C ILE A 251 -0.61 7.52 10.70
N ASP A 252 -0.85 7.38 9.41
CA ASP A 252 -1.59 8.34 8.62
C ASP A 252 -2.12 7.69 7.34
N ALA A 253 -3.26 8.18 6.84
CA ALA A 253 -3.86 7.64 5.63
C ALA A 253 -4.64 8.70 4.83
N GLY A 254 -4.77 8.41 3.53
CA GLY A 254 -5.65 9.06 2.58
C GLY A 254 -6.20 8.06 1.57
N LEU A 255 -6.83 8.55 0.51
CA LEU A 255 -7.34 7.76 -0.60
C LEU A 255 -6.76 8.31 -1.91
N ILE A 256 -6.33 7.42 -2.78
CA ILE A 256 -5.82 7.75 -4.10
C ILE A 256 -6.53 6.91 -5.16
N GLU A 257 -6.52 7.40 -6.38
CA GLU A 257 -7.00 6.67 -7.55
C GLU A 257 -5.90 6.62 -8.62
N PHE A 258 -5.73 5.45 -9.22
CA PHE A 258 -4.83 5.28 -10.36
C PHE A 258 -5.60 5.54 -11.66
N VAL A 259 -5.29 6.65 -12.31
CA VAL A 259 -5.85 6.96 -13.63
C VAL A 259 -4.85 6.52 -14.71
N PRO A 260 -5.27 5.70 -15.68
CA PRO A 260 -4.42 5.33 -16.81
C PRO A 260 -3.84 6.58 -17.46
N ALA A 261 -2.54 6.56 -17.74
CA ALA A 261 -1.95 7.64 -18.51
C ALA A 261 -2.58 7.64 -19.90
N GLU A 262 -3.09 8.79 -20.35
CA GLU A 262 -3.55 8.94 -21.73
C GLU A 262 -2.40 8.55 -22.67
N LYS A 263 -2.68 7.65 -23.62
CA LYS A 263 -1.78 7.45 -24.75
C LYS A 263 -1.71 8.79 -25.48
N LYS A 264 -0.54 9.46 -25.45
CA LYS A 264 -0.29 10.54 -26.39
C LYS A 264 -0.51 9.97 -27.79
N ARG A 265 -1.51 10.50 -28.49
CA ARG A 265 -1.76 10.20 -29.91
C ARG A 265 -0.60 10.71 -30.74
#